data_AF-A0A9D5UKR3-F1
#
_entry.id   AF-A0A9D5UKR3-F1
#
_cell.length_a   1.000
_cell.length_b   1.000
_cell.length_c   1.000
_cell.angle_alpha   90.00
_cell.angle_beta   90.00
_cell.angle_gamma   90.00
#
_symmetry.space_group_name_H-M   'P 1'
#
loop_
_entity.id
_entity.type
_entity.pdbx_description
1 polymer ?
#
loop_
_entity_poly.entity_id
_entity_poly.type
_entity_poly.pdbx_seq_one_letter_code
_entity_poly.pdbx_strand_id
1 'polypeptide(L)'
;MITSFLLLSASYWVDIDTKRALVCDINQLNSCLQQLPEFSLSQLPRDTEQLISIMGQRHAMVLPISQPKDVSGLILVNQQFEPKSIVTFIGSQQLQLNLTRQQDLSLWHEQGHLENKQRQSNLLPRKLSPYEHEWLADVYVLWRSVQETGTFELAWQQYHRRNLAAIDDPVNLSHWSSPYLLQLMTEFSIAQIQQFSQYSDFIKASYHQLTPVNPSQQIELNNLVKFIFNNNKSNELPNYIYWRRSELYFLLKPTFTHLLGDEKTELLLDSLMLITPPDGKLNPS
;
A
#
# COMPACT_ATOMS: atom_id res chain seq x y z
N MET A 1 16.52 -27.25 -34.62
CA MET A 1 16.34 -26.79 -33.22
C MET A 1 16.38 -25.28 -33.25
N ILE A 2 15.23 -24.62 -33.18
CA ILE A 2 15.16 -23.15 -33.11
C ILE A 2 15.01 -22.83 -31.63
N THR A 3 16.11 -22.41 -31.01
CA THR A 3 16.14 -21.83 -29.67
C THR A 3 15.55 -20.42 -29.76
N SER A 4 14.26 -20.29 -29.50
CA SER A 4 13.64 -19.00 -29.25
C SER A 4 14.05 -18.52 -27.86
N PHE A 5 15.08 -17.67 -27.81
CA PHE A 5 15.31 -16.80 -26.66
C PHE A 5 14.14 -15.80 -26.58
N LEU A 6 13.23 -16.01 -25.63
CA LEU A 6 12.31 -14.97 -25.19
C LEU A 6 13.16 -13.88 -24.52
N LEU A 7 13.42 -12.80 -25.24
CA LEU A 7 13.87 -11.54 -24.64
C LEU A 7 12.79 -11.13 -23.63
N LEU A 8 13.11 -11.21 -22.33
CA LEU A 8 12.36 -10.50 -21.30
C LEU A 8 12.34 -9.03 -21.72
N SER A 9 11.21 -8.58 -22.26
CA SER A 9 11.04 -7.22 -22.73
C SER A 9 11.21 -6.28 -21.54
N ALA A 10 12.24 -5.44 -21.61
CA ALA A 10 12.62 -4.46 -20.60
C ALA A 10 11.57 -3.39 -20.30
N SER A 11 10.51 -3.40 -21.10
CA SER A 11 9.36 -2.55 -20.98
C SER A 11 8.14 -3.23 -21.56
N TYR A 12 6.97 -2.82 -21.13
CA TYR A 12 5.70 -3.27 -21.69
C TYR A 12 4.59 -2.28 -21.36
N TRP A 13 3.51 -2.33 -22.13
CA TRP A 13 2.31 -1.54 -21.87
C TRP A 13 1.35 -2.31 -20.99
N VAL A 14 0.72 -1.59 -20.05
CA VAL A 14 -0.38 -2.10 -19.23
C VAL A 14 -1.61 -1.24 -19.46
N ASP A 15 -2.77 -1.88 -19.51
CA ASP A 15 -4.03 -1.17 -19.62
C ASP A 15 -4.39 -0.55 -18.26
N ILE A 16 -4.85 0.70 -18.31
CA ILE A 16 -5.36 1.47 -17.18
C ILE A 16 -6.70 2.03 -17.64
N ASP A 17 -7.78 1.32 -17.35
CA ASP A 17 -9.11 1.58 -17.90
C ASP A 17 -9.07 1.77 -19.44
N THR A 18 -9.47 2.94 -19.95
CA THR A 18 -9.45 3.25 -21.40
C THR A 18 -8.11 3.72 -21.96
N LYS A 19 -7.07 3.81 -21.11
CA LYS A 19 -5.73 4.31 -21.44
C LYS A 19 -4.69 3.23 -21.18
N ARG A 20 -3.43 3.54 -21.48
CA ARG A 20 -2.30 2.64 -21.17
C ARG A 20 -1.19 3.37 -20.46
N ALA A 21 -0.47 2.64 -19.61
CA ALA A 21 0.78 3.10 -19.01
C ALA A 21 1.95 2.29 -19.54
N LEU A 22 3.08 2.95 -19.78
CA LEU A 22 4.32 2.25 -20.12
C LEU A 22 5.02 1.87 -18.82
N VAL A 23 5.31 0.59 -18.65
CA VAL A 23 6.16 0.08 -17.55
C VAL A 23 7.58 -0.02 -18.08
N CYS A 24 8.53 0.59 -17.36
CA CYS A 24 9.95 0.60 -17.70
C CYS A 24 10.79 0.01 -16.57
N ASP A 25 11.69 -0.93 -16.89
CA ASP A 25 12.82 -1.21 -16.01
C ASP A 25 13.75 0.01 -15.97
N ILE A 26 14.07 0.46 -14.76
CA ILE A 26 14.97 1.59 -14.52
C ILE A 26 16.34 1.40 -15.18
N ASN A 27 16.81 0.16 -15.30
CA ASN A 27 18.10 -0.16 -15.90
C ASN A 27 18.11 -0.03 -17.43
N GLN A 28 16.95 0.09 -18.06
CA GLN A 28 16.79 0.20 -19.51
C GLN A 28 15.96 1.43 -19.91
N LEU A 29 15.93 2.43 -19.03
CA LEU A 29 15.06 3.59 -19.12
C LEU A 29 15.16 4.32 -20.47
N ASN A 30 16.37 4.56 -20.98
CA ASN A 30 16.57 5.23 -22.27
C ASN A 30 15.83 4.55 -23.42
N SER A 31 15.99 3.23 -23.54
CA SER A 31 15.32 2.44 -24.59
C SER A 31 13.81 2.33 -24.37
N CYS A 32 13.38 2.32 -23.10
CA CYS A 32 11.98 2.30 -22.77
C CYS A 32 11.28 3.61 -23.16
N LEU A 33 11.85 4.76 -22.79
CA LEU A 33 11.26 6.08 -23.04
C LEU A 33 11.06 6.37 -24.53
N GLN A 34 11.84 5.75 -25.42
CA GLN A 34 11.63 5.86 -26.88
C GLN A 34 10.26 5.32 -27.35
N GLN A 35 9.56 4.53 -26.53
CA GLN A 35 8.22 4.03 -26.84
C GLN A 35 7.12 5.04 -26.47
N LEU A 36 7.43 6.05 -25.66
CA LEU A 36 6.45 7.08 -25.33
C LEU A 36 6.31 8.07 -26.51
N PRO A 37 5.08 8.55 -26.79
CA PRO A 37 4.88 9.66 -27.70
C PRO A 37 5.65 10.90 -27.26
N GLU A 38 6.10 11.72 -28.21
CA GLU A 38 6.87 12.95 -27.93
C GLU A 38 6.14 13.90 -26.95
N PHE A 39 4.83 14.05 -27.10
CA PHE A 39 4.00 14.84 -26.17
C PHE A 39 4.02 14.30 -24.74
N SER A 40 4.13 12.99 -24.55
CA SER A 40 4.27 12.38 -23.22
C SER A 40 5.63 12.69 -22.62
N LEU A 41 6.71 12.58 -23.41
CA LEU A 41 8.07 12.90 -22.97
C LEU A 41 8.20 14.33 -22.47
N SER A 42 7.49 15.29 -23.08
CA SER A 42 7.51 16.70 -22.66
C SER A 42 6.95 16.96 -21.24
N GLN A 43 6.19 16.02 -20.67
CA GLN A 43 5.62 16.10 -19.32
C GLN A 43 6.49 15.40 -18.27
N LEU A 44 7.52 14.67 -18.70
CA LEU A 44 8.43 13.95 -17.82
C LEU A 44 9.70 14.79 -17.57
N PRO A 45 10.41 14.54 -16.45
CA PRO A 45 11.78 15.03 -16.30
C PRO A 45 12.61 14.70 -17.54
N ARG A 46 13.32 15.70 -18.07
CA ARG A 46 14.06 15.60 -19.34
C ARG A 46 15.30 14.71 -19.25
N ASP A 47 15.82 14.56 -18.04
CA ASP A 47 17.03 13.82 -17.75
C ASP A 47 16.70 12.49 -17.09
N THR A 48 17.17 11.40 -17.69
CA THR A 48 17.02 10.06 -17.13
C THR A 48 17.77 9.89 -15.82
N GLU A 49 18.88 10.60 -15.61
CA GLU A 49 19.57 10.59 -14.31
C GLU A 49 18.70 11.23 -13.23
N GLN A 50 17.93 12.27 -13.57
CA GLN A 50 16.95 12.85 -12.66
C GLN A 50 15.83 11.85 -12.32
N LEU A 51 15.34 11.08 -13.29
CA LEU A 51 14.34 10.03 -13.05
C LEU A 51 14.87 8.93 -12.11
N ILE A 52 16.10 8.47 -12.34
CA ILE A 52 16.79 7.50 -11.47
C ILE A 52 16.97 8.07 -10.07
N SER A 53 17.39 9.33 -9.97
CA SER A 53 17.58 10.02 -8.69
C SER A 53 16.28 10.17 -7.90
N ILE A 54 15.17 10.54 -8.56
CA ILE A 54 13.86 10.66 -7.91
C ILE A 54 13.33 9.29 -7.47
N MET A 55 13.58 8.23 -8.25
CA MET A 55 13.25 6.87 -7.85
C MET A 55 14.00 6.46 -6.58
N GLY A 56 15.27 6.84 -6.46
CA GLY A 56 16.08 6.59 -5.27
C GLY A 56 16.13 5.10 -4.94
N GLN A 57 15.73 4.75 -3.71
CA GLN A 57 15.66 3.35 -3.24
C GLN A 57 14.28 2.71 -3.40
N ARG A 58 13.33 3.38 -4.07
CA ARG A 58 11.98 2.84 -4.28
C ARG A 58 12.05 1.70 -5.30
N HIS A 59 11.22 0.67 -5.07
CA HIS A 59 11.12 -0.46 -5.99
C HIS A 59 10.24 -0.17 -7.20
N ALA A 60 9.29 0.75 -7.05
CA ALA A 60 8.45 1.24 -8.13
C ALA A 60 8.10 2.72 -7.91
N MET A 61 7.72 3.40 -8.99
CA MET A 61 7.22 4.77 -8.96
C MET A 61 6.35 5.05 -10.18
N VAL A 62 5.26 5.79 -9.99
CA VAL A 62 4.41 6.28 -11.06
C VAL A 62 4.65 7.76 -11.39
N LEU A 63 4.62 8.07 -12.69
CA LEU A 63 4.61 9.41 -13.24
C LEU A 63 3.36 9.57 -14.13
N PRO A 64 2.29 10.19 -13.61
CA PRO A 64 1.06 10.36 -14.37
C PRO A 64 1.24 11.29 -15.57
N ILE A 65 0.69 10.91 -16.72
CA ILE A 65 0.74 11.66 -17.97
C ILE A 65 -0.69 12.10 -18.32
N SER A 66 -0.84 13.36 -18.75
CA SER A 66 -2.15 13.94 -19.07
C SER A 66 -2.41 14.01 -20.57
N GLN A 67 -1.37 13.95 -21.41
CA GLN A 67 -1.44 13.95 -22.88
C GLN A 67 -0.38 13.00 -23.50
N PRO A 68 -0.68 12.31 -24.62
CA PRO A 68 -1.95 12.29 -25.34
C PRO A 68 -3.04 11.51 -24.59
N LYS A 69 -4.27 11.54 -25.09
CA LYS A 69 -5.45 11.03 -24.36
C LYS A 69 -5.40 9.53 -24.06
N ASP A 70 -4.67 8.75 -24.84
CA ASP A 70 -4.54 7.29 -24.74
C ASP A 70 -3.41 6.82 -23.80
N VAL A 71 -2.59 7.75 -23.28
CA VAL A 71 -1.52 7.46 -22.30
C VAL A 71 -1.92 7.97 -20.92
N SER A 72 -1.88 7.12 -19.91
CA SER A 72 -2.19 7.45 -18.51
C SER A 72 -0.95 7.78 -17.68
N GLY A 73 0.20 7.19 -18.01
CA GLY A 73 1.42 7.42 -17.25
C GLY A 73 2.60 6.54 -17.66
N LEU A 74 3.68 6.75 -16.94
CA LEU A 74 4.91 5.97 -16.95
C LEU A 74 5.05 5.33 -15.56
N ILE A 75 5.29 4.04 -15.50
CA ILE A 75 5.61 3.33 -14.26
C ILE A 75 7.07 2.87 -14.37
N LEU A 76 7.89 3.30 -13.43
CA LEU A 76 9.26 2.83 -13.30
C LEU A 76 9.29 1.67 -12.30
N VAL A 77 9.98 0.58 -12.65
CA VAL A 77 10.21 -0.55 -11.77
C VAL A 77 11.70 -0.84 -11.68
N ASN A 78 12.17 -1.24 -10.50
CA ASN A 78 13.54 -1.68 -10.29
C ASN A 78 13.54 -3.18 -10.07
N GLN A 79 13.77 -3.95 -11.14
CA GLN A 79 13.70 -5.42 -11.10
C GLN A 79 14.89 -6.06 -10.37
N GLN A 80 15.99 -5.31 -10.19
CA GLN A 80 17.20 -5.84 -9.56
C GLN A 80 17.12 -5.83 -8.04
N PHE A 81 16.28 -4.96 -7.47
CA PHE A 81 16.11 -4.81 -6.04
C PHE A 81 14.67 -5.15 -5.67
N GLU A 82 14.39 -6.43 -5.47
CA GLU A 82 13.14 -6.91 -4.90
C GLU A 82 13.40 -7.50 -3.51
N PRO A 83 12.84 -6.92 -2.43
CA PRO A 83 13.00 -7.50 -1.11
C PRO A 83 12.19 -8.80 -1.02
N LYS A 84 12.87 -9.87 -0.61
CA LYS A 84 12.23 -11.18 -0.37
C LYS A 84 11.63 -11.31 1.03
N SER A 85 11.99 -10.37 1.91
CA SER A 85 11.48 -10.29 3.27
C SER A 85 11.64 -8.88 3.82
N ILE A 86 10.81 -8.52 4.79
CA ILE A 86 11.03 -7.34 5.65
C ILE A 86 11.19 -7.80 7.09
N VAL A 87 12.03 -7.08 7.83
CA VAL A 87 12.29 -7.35 9.24
C VAL A 87 12.06 -6.06 10.03
N THR A 88 11.29 -6.16 11.11
CA THR A 88 11.02 -5.06 12.04
C THR A 88 11.28 -5.56 13.46
N PHE A 89 11.71 -4.67 14.34
CA PHE A 89 11.95 -4.98 15.75
C PHE A 89 10.95 -4.25 16.63
N ILE A 90 10.35 -4.97 17.59
CA ILE A 90 9.51 -4.39 18.64
C ILE A 90 10.10 -4.82 19.98
N GLY A 91 10.78 -3.91 20.67
CA GLY A 91 11.59 -4.27 21.83
C GLY A 91 12.68 -5.28 21.45
N SER A 92 12.69 -6.45 22.10
CA SER A 92 13.60 -7.55 21.77
C SER A 92 13.02 -8.55 20.75
N GLN A 93 11.76 -8.38 20.34
CA GLN A 93 11.10 -9.29 19.41
C GLN A 93 11.44 -8.90 17.97
N GLN A 94 12.07 -9.83 17.24
CA GLN A 94 12.23 -9.72 15.79
C GLN A 94 10.98 -10.26 15.10
N LEU A 95 10.41 -9.46 14.19
CA LEU A 95 9.30 -9.84 13.32
C LEU A 95 9.82 -9.91 11.88
N GLN A 96 9.60 -11.03 11.19
CA GLN A 96 10.00 -11.19 9.80
C GLN A 96 8.80 -11.60 8.95
N LEU A 97 8.48 -10.79 7.95
CA LEU A 97 7.47 -11.11 6.93
C LEU A 97 8.19 -11.52 5.65
N ASN A 98 7.96 -12.74 5.18
CA ASN A 98 8.40 -13.18 3.87
C ASN A 98 7.50 -12.57 2.79
N LEU A 99 8.09 -12.16 1.68
CA LEU A 99 7.40 -11.49 0.59
C LEU A 99 7.36 -12.36 -0.65
N THR A 100 6.15 -12.58 -1.15
CA THR A 100 5.86 -13.30 -2.38
C THR A 100 5.35 -12.31 -3.42
N ARG A 101 5.85 -12.40 -4.66
CA ARG A 101 5.43 -11.55 -5.79
C ARG A 101 5.43 -10.05 -5.44
N GLN A 102 6.48 -9.59 -4.75
CA GLN A 102 6.54 -8.23 -4.25
C GLN A 102 6.62 -7.21 -5.39
N GLN A 103 7.30 -7.56 -6.48
CA GLN A 103 7.37 -6.74 -7.68
C GLN A 103 5.97 -6.53 -8.28
N ASP A 104 5.13 -7.57 -8.32
CA ASP A 104 3.74 -7.45 -8.79
C ASP A 104 2.94 -6.52 -7.89
N LEU A 105 3.04 -6.67 -6.56
CA LEU A 105 2.33 -5.81 -5.62
C LEU A 105 2.75 -4.35 -5.76
N SER A 106 4.04 -4.08 -5.91
CA SER A 106 4.56 -2.73 -6.15
C SER A 106 4.05 -2.17 -7.48
N LEU A 107 4.08 -2.95 -8.56
CA LEU A 107 3.52 -2.53 -9.84
C LEU A 107 2.02 -2.24 -9.75
N TRP A 108 1.23 -3.13 -9.14
CA TRP A 108 -0.21 -2.95 -9.00
C TRP A 108 -0.54 -1.72 -8.16
N HIS A 109 0.25 -1.42 -7.13
CA HIS A 109 0.09 -0.18 -6.37
C HIS A 109 0.25 1.05 -7.27
N GLU A 110 1.31 1.10 -8.08
CA GLU A 110 1.53 2.20 -9.04
C GLU A 110 0.42 2.29 -10.12
N GLN A 111 -0.07 1.15 -10.60
CA GLN A 111 -1.24 1.10 -11.50
C GLN A 111 -2.49 1.66 -10.81
N GLY A 112 -2.68 1.33 -9.54
CA GLY A 112 -3.77 1.84 -8.70
C GLY A 112 -3.80 3.37 -8.65
N HIS A 113 -2.65 4.03 -8.52
CA HIS A 113 -2.60 5.50 -8.60
C HIS A 113 -3.14 6.05 -9.94
N LEU A 114 -2.78 5.42 -11.07
CA LEU A 114 -3.26 5.84 -12.40
C LEU A 114 -4.75 5.56 -12.58
N GLU A 115 -5.22 4.40 -12.13
CA GLU A 115 -6.64 4.03 -12.18
C GLU A 115 -7.49 5.01 -11.35
N ASN A 116 -7.06 5.30 -10.12
CA ASN A 116 -7.77 6.23 -9.25
C ASN A 116 -7.77 7.66 -9.83
N LYS A 117 -6.67 8.10 -10.45
CA LYS A 117 -6.61 9.40 -11.13
C LYS A 117 -7.64 9.53 -12.25
N GLN A 118 -7.88 8.47 -13.04
CA GLN A 118 -8.89 8.49 -14.11
C GLN A 118 -10.33 8.58 -13.57
N ARG A 119 -10.54 8.22 -12.31
CA ARG A 119 -11.86 8.17 -11.66
C ARG A 119 -12.18 9.41 -10.82
N GLN A 120 -11.21 10.31 -10.61
CA GLN A 120 -11.44 11.59 -9.93
C GLN A 120 -12.47 12.43 -10.68
N SER A 121 -13.33 13.12 -9.93
CA SER A 121 -14.45 13.94 -10.44
C SER A 121 -15.64 13.16 -10.99
N ASN A 122 -15.58 11.82 -11.07
CA ASN A 122 -16.71 10.98 -11.46
C ASN A 122 -17.12 10.03 -10.32
N LEU A 123 -16.23 9.10 -9.95
CA LEU A 123 -16.46 8.14 -8.87
C LEU A 123 -15.76 8.55 -7.57
N LEU A 124 -14.58 9.17 -7.70
CA LEU A 124 -13.77 9.62 -6.58
C LEU A 124 -13.80 11.15 -6.46
N PRO A 125 -13.48 11.71 -5.27
CA PRO A 125 -13.34 13.15 -5.09
C PRO A 125 -12.44 13.80 -6.15
N ARG A 126 -12.78 15.02 -6.55
CA ARG A 126 -12.03 15.80 -7.56
C ARG A 126 -10.56 15.95 -7.21
N LYS A 127 -10.25 16.06 -5.91
CA LYS A 127 -8.89 16.10 -5.37
C LYS A 127 -8.82 15.13 -4.21
N LEU A 128 -7.86 14.22 -4.27
CA LEU A 128 -7.52 13.32 -3.18
C LEU A 128 -6.38 13.97 -2.39
N SER A 129 -6.38 13.76 -1.08
CA SER A 129 -5.24 14.03 -0.22
C SER A 129 -4.10 13.04 -0.50
N PRO A 130 -2.86 13.33 -0.10
CA PRO A 130 -1.75 12.38 -0.22
C PRO A 130 -2.08 11.02 0.40
N TYR A 131 -2.68 11.01 1.59
CA TYR A 131 -3.10 9.76 2.24
C TYR A 131 -4.14 8.98 1.43
N GLU A 132 -5.13 9.69 0.86
CA GLU A 132 -6.14 9.06 0.01
C GLU A 132 -5.54 8.46 -1.26
N HIS A 133 -4.54 9.10 -1.85
CA HIS A 133 -3.82 8.53 -2.99
C HIS A 133 -3.19 7.18 -2.66
N GLU A 134 -2.60 7.04 -1.47
CA GLU A 134 -1.91 5.82 -1.03
C GLU A 134 -2.88 4.67 -0.72
N TRP A 135 -3.89 4.91 0.13
CA TRP A 135 -4.78 3.81 0.51
C TRP A 135 -5.67 3.37 -0.65
N LEU A 136 -6.11 4.28 -1.53
CA LEU A 136 -6.87 3.89 -2.72
C LEU A 136 -6.02 3.07 -3.71
N ALA A 137 -4.71 3.33 -3.79
CA ALA A 137 -3.81 2.50 -4.59
C ALA A 137 -3.70 1.08 -4.01
N ASP A 138 -3.68 0.94 -2.69
CA ASP A 138 -3.73 -0.38 -2.05
C ASP A 138 -5.10 -1.06 -2.19
N VAL A 139 -6.20 -0.32 -2.32
CA VAL A 139 -7.52 -0.90 -2.67
C VAL A 139 -7.50 -1.50 -4.07
N TYR A 140 -6.79 -0.88 -5.03
CA TYR A 140 -6.54 -1.51 -6.33
C TYR A 140 -5.72 -2.79 -6.18
N VAL A 141 -4.68 -2.79 -5.34
CA VAL A 141 -3.88 -3.99 -5.05
C VAL A 141 -4.75 -5.12 -4.52
N LEU A 142 -5.69 -4.84 -3.60
CA LEU A 142 -6.65 -5.82 -3.10
C LEU A 142 -7.47 -6.44 -4.23
N TRP A 143 -8.12 -5.62 -5.06
CA TRP A 143 -8.92 -6.10 -6.19
C TRP A 143 -8.07 -6.94 -7.15
N ARG A 144 -6.93 -6.39 -7.58
CA ARG A 144 -6.03 -7.03 -8.55
C ARG A 144 -5.48 -8.36 -8.02
N SER A 145 -5.11 -8.42 -6.75
CA SER A 145 -4.65 -9.65 -6.09
C SER A 145 -5.70 -10.76 -6.16
N VAL A 146 -6.96 -10.42 -5.88
CA VAL A 146 -8.07 -11.38 -5.94
C VAL A 146 -8.37 -11.81 -7.38
N GLN A 147 -8.35 -10.89 -8.35
CA GLN A 147 -8.53 -11.24 -9.76
C GLN A 147 -7.44 -12.20 -10.25
N GLU A 148 -6.19 -11.97 -9.84
CA GLU A 148 -5.03 -12.72 -10.33
C GLU A 148 -4.80 -14.05 -9.62
N THR A 149 -5.21 -14.18 -8.36
CA THR A 149 -4.92 -15.37 -7.54
C THR A 149 -6.15 -16.12 -7.06
N GLY A 150 -7.32 -15.49 -7.06
CA GLY A 150 -8.52 -16.03 -6.43
C GLY A 150 -8.42 -16.14 -4.90
N THR A 151 -7.48 -15.44 -4.26
CA THR A 151 -7.29 -15.45 -2.80
C THR A 151 -7.01 -14.05 -2.26
N PHE A 152 -7.04 -13.90 -0.93
CA PHE A 152 -6.57 -12.69 -0.24
C PHE A 152 -5.09 -12.71 0.13
N GLU A 153 -4.31 -13.74 -0.22
CA GLU A 153 -2.94 -13.89 0.29
C GLU A 153 -2.04 -12.67 0.02
N LEU A 154 -2.02 -12.18 -1.22
CA LEU A 154 -1.22 -11.00 -1.58
C LEU A 154 -1.78 -9.69 -0.99
N ALA A 155 -3.10 -9.60 -0.77
CA ALA A 155 -3.71 -8.46 -0.11
C ALA A 155 -3.37 -8.42 1.39
N TRP A 156 -3.38 -9.58 2.06
CA TRP A 156 -2.91 -9.74 3.44
C TRP A 156 -1.42 -9.41 3.55
N GLN A 157 -0.59 -9.86 2.61
CA GLN A 157 0.82 -9.45 2.57
C GLN A 157 0.95 -7.93 2.50
N GLN A 158 0.20 -7.26 1.63
CA GLN A 158 0.23 -5.79 1.53
C GLN A 158 -0.20 -5.13 2.84
N TYR A 159 -1.30 -5.60 3.44
CA TYR A 159 -1.77 -5.14 4.75
C TYR A 159 -0.69 -5.29 5.85
N HIS A 160 -0.06 -6.46 5.94
CA HIS A 160 1.00 -6.72 6.93
C HIS A 160 2.21 -5.81 6.70
N ARG A 161 2.61 -5.60 5.45
CA ARG A 161 3.71 -4.67 5.09
C ARG A 161 3.41 -3.25 5.52
N ARG A 162 2.18 -2.75 5.32
CA ARG A 162 1.80 -1.39 5.71
C ARG A 162 1.77 -1.22 7.23
N ASN A 163 1.33 -2.23 7.97
CA ASN A 163 1.44 -2.25 9.43
C ASN A 163 2.91 -2.22 9.90
N LEU A 164 3.76 -3.09 9.37
CA LEU A 164 5.18 -3.12 9.75
C LEU A 164 5.89 -1.82 9.39
N ALA A 165 5.63 -1.25 8.20
CA ALA A 165 6.22 0.03 7.79
C ALA A 165 5.78 1.19 8.69
N ALA A 166 4.52 1.22 9.12
CA ALA A 166 3.98 2.22 10.04
C ALA A 166 4.58 2.13 11.45
N ILE A 167 4.88 0.90 11.90
CA ILE A 167 5.57 0.63 13.18
C ILE A 167 7.03 1.10 13.11
N ASP A 168 7.71 0.77 12.02
CA ASP A 168 9.17 0.94 11.85
C ASP A 168 9.59 2.41 11.67
N ASP A 169 8.83 3.20 10.91
CA ASP A 169 9.13 4.62 10.69
C ASP A 169 7.84 5.49 10.62
N PRO A 170 7.72 6.53 11.48
CA PRO A 170 6.64 7.50 11.45
C PRO A 170 6.36 8.17 10.09
N VAL A 171 7.37 8.28 9.22
CA VAL A 171 7.22 8.87 7.87
C VAL A 171 6.24 8.04 7.03
N ASN A 172 6.20 6.73 7.25
CA ASN A 172 5.35 5.80 6.50
C ASN A 172 3.87 5.83 6.91
N LEU A 173 3.50 6.54 7.99
CA LEU A 173 2.09 6.66 8.43
C LEU A 173 1.21 7.34 7.38
N SER A 174 1.81 8.14 6.50
CA SER A 174 1.14 8.73 5.33
C SER A 174 0.72 7.69 4.27
N HIS A 175 1.26 6.48 4.33
CA HIS A 175 0.96 5.37 3.41
C HIS A 175 0.22 4.22 4.12
N TRP A 176 -0.23 4.42 5.37
CA TRP A 176 -0.78 3.35 6.19
C TRP A 176 -2.23 3.04 5.82
N SER A 177 -2.42 2.16 4.83
CA SER A 177 -3.73 1.80 4.26
C SER A 177 -4.47 0.69 5.00
N SER A 178 -3.84 0.09 6.03
CA SER A 178 -4.36 -1.07 6.76
C SER A 178 -5.79 -0.92 7.29
N PRO A 179 -6.23 0.25 7.81
CA PRO A 179 -7.62 0.41 8.24
C PRO A 179 -8.64 0.12 7.13
N TYR A 180 -8.38 0.60 5.91
CA TYR A 180 -9.26 0.40 4.77
C TYR A 180 -9.18 -1.03 4.22
N LEU A 181 -7.97 -1.58 4.12
CA LEU A 181 -7.78 -2.95 3.66
C LEU A 181 -8.47 -3.96 4.57
N LEU A 182 -8.34 -3.82 5.89
CA LEU A 182 -9.00 -4.72 6.85
C LEU A 182 -10.50 -4.64 6.74
N GLN A 183 -11.06 -3.42 6.65
CA GLN A 183 -12.50 -3.23 6.48
C GLN A 183 -13.00 -3.98 5.22
N LEU A 184 -12.37 -3.74 4.07
CA LEU A 184 -12.79 -4.36 2.81
C LEU A 184 -12.62 -5.88 2.79
N MET A 185 -11.52 -6.41 3.32
CA MET A 185 -11.30 -7.86 3.41
C MET A 185 -12.26 -8.55 4.40
N THR A 186 -12.86 -7.79 5.32
CA THR A 186 -13.88 -8.28 6.25
C THR A 186 -15.28 -8.20 5.63
N GLU A 187 -15.57 -7.14 4.87
CA GLU A 187 -16.90 -6.88 4.31
C GLU A 187 -17.15 -7.63 2.99
N PHE A 188 -16.12 -7.83 2.19
CA PHE A 188 -16.21 -8.50 0.90
C PHE A 188 -15.57 -9.88 0.96
N SER A 189 -16.30 -10.88 0.47
CA SER A 189 -15.74 -12.18 0.14
C SER A 189 -14.95 -12.13 -1.17
N ILE A 190 -14.02 -13.07 -1.33
CA ILE A 190 -13.28 -13.32 -2.57
C ILE A 190 -14.26 -13.41 -3.76
N ALA A 191 -15.33 -14.19 -3.63
CA ALA A 191 -16.31 -14.40 -4.70
C ALA A 191 -17.03 -13.11 -5.11
N GLN A 192 -17.36 -12.22 -4.16
CA GLN A 192 -17.93 -10.90 -4.47
C GLN A 192 -16.93 -10.03 -5.22
N ILE A 193 -15.66 -10.01 -4.81
CA ILE A 193 -14.64 -9.20 -5.50
C ILE A 193 -14.42 -9.71 -6.94
N GLN A 194 -14.39 -11.03 -7.14
CA GLN A 194 -14.24 -11.66 -8.45
C GLN A 194 -15.39 -11.36 -9.43
N GLN A 195 -16.58 -11.00 -8.94
CA GLN A 195 -17.70 -10.59 -9.81
C GLN A 195 -17.45 -9.25 -10.49
N PHE A 196 -16.56 -8.40 -9.96
CA PHE A 196 -16.21 -7.12 -10.56
C PHE A 196 -15.07 -7.31 -11.58
N SER A 197 -15.44 -7.50 -12.85
CA SER A 197 -14.46 -7.63 -13.95
C SER A 197 -13.63 -6.37 -14.17
N GLN A 198 -14.14 -5.20 -13.79
CA GLN A 198 -13.43 -3.92 -13.89
C GLN A 198 -13.24 -3.30 -12.51
N TYR A 199 -12.09 -2.68 -12.30
CA TYR A 199 -11.80 -1.96 -11.06
C TYR A 199 -12.77 -0.80 -10.80
N SER A 200 -13.27 -0.15 -11.86
CA SER A 200 -14.30 0.91 -11.79
C SER A 200 -15.56 0.45 -11.07
N ASP A 201 -16.03 -0.76 -11.35
CA ASP A 201 -17.23 -1.31 -10.72
C ASP A 201 -16.95 -1.70 -9.26
N PHE A 202 -15.78 -2.28 -8.99
CA PHE A 202 -15.37 -2.61 -7.63
C PHE A 202 -15.26 -1.37 -6.75
N ILE A 203 -14.51 -0.35 -7.18
CA ILE A 203 -14.32 0.86 -6.37
C ILE A 203 -15.63 1.61 -6.18
N LYS A 204 -16.51 1.63 -7.18
CA LYS A 204 -17.86 2.21 -7.04
C LYS A 204 -18.68 1.48 -5.97
N ALA A 205 -18.59 0.16 -5.90
CA ALA A 205 -19.31 -0.63 -4.91
C ALA A 205 -18.71 -0.51 -3.50
N SER A 206 -17.38 -0.47 -3.38
CA SER A 206 -16.66 -0.52 -2.11
C SER A 206 -16.44 0.85 -1.48
N TYR A 207 -16.15 1.90 -2.25
CA TYR A 207 -15.80 3.22 -1.73
C TYR A 207 -16.88 3.84 -0.84
N HIS A 208 -18.16 3.58 -1.14
CA HIS A 208 -19.29 4.07 -0.34
C HIS A 208 -19.55 3.25 0.93
N GLN A 209 -19.02 2.03 1.03
CA GLN A 209 -19.14 1.17 2.21
C GLN A 209 -18.01 1.41 3.21
N LEU A 210 -16.88 1.96 2.74
CA LEU A 210 -15.79 2.37 3.60
C LEU A 210 -16.25 3.41 4.61
N THR A 211 -16.00 3.14 5.89
CA THR A 211 -16.17 4.15 6.93
C THR A 211 -14.97 5.08 6.82
N PRO A 212 -15.14 6.37 6.46
CA PRO A 212 -14.00 7.24 6.28
C PRO A 212 -13.28 7.42 7.62
N VAL A 213 -11.99 7.11 7.65
CA VAL A 213 -11.13 7.52 8.76
C VAL A 213 -11.02 9.04 8.68
N ASN A 214 -11.74 9.75 9.55
CA ASN A 214 -11.70 11.21 9.51
C ASN A 214 -10.28 11.71 9.86
N PRO A 215 -9.88 12.92 9.43
CA PRO A 215 -8.52 13.40 9.65
C PRO A 215 -8.08 13.47 11.12
N SER A 216 -9.00 13.77 12.06
CA SER A 216 -8.68 13.79 13.50
C SER A 216 -8.35 12.39 14.01
N GLN A 217 -9.19 11.41 13.68
CA GLN A 217 -8.98 10.01 14.02
C GLN A 217 -7.67 9.48 13.44
N GLN A 218 -7.35 9.83 12.19
CA GLN A 218 -6.08 9.45 11.58
C GLN A 218 -4.89 10.05 12.35
N ILE A 219 -4.96 11.34 12.72
CA ILE A 219 -3.91 11.99 13.50
C ILE A 219 -3.76 11.31 14.88
N GLU A 220 -4.86 11.01 15.56
CA GLU A 220 -4.85 10.32 16.86
C GLU A 220 -4.21 8.93 16.77
N LEU A 221 -4.60 8.11 15.77
CA LEU A 221 -3.99 6.80 15.52
C LEU A 221 -2.51 6.91 15.19
N ASN A 222 -2.13 7.84 14.31
CA ASN A 222 -0.74 8.08 13.94
C ASN A 222 0.10 8.49 15.17
N ASN A 223 -0.45 9.35 16.03
CA ASN A 223 0.22 9.75 17.26
C ASN A 223 0.34 8.58 18.25
N LEU A 224 -0.66 7.70 18.31
CA LEU A 224 -0.61 6.49 19.13
C LEU A 224 0.47 5.52 18.63
N VAL A 225 0.57 5.27 17.32
CA VAL A 225 1.64 4.44 16.73
C VAL A 225 3.01 5.04 17.02
N LYS A 226 3.18 6.35 16.80
CA LYS A 226 4.44 7.06 17.16
C LYS A 226 4.77 6.94 18.64
N PHE A 227 3.78 7.08 19.51
CA PHE A 227 3.98 6.97 20.94
C PHE A 227 4.48 5.57 21.32
N ILE A 228 3.77 4.54 20.88
CA ILE A 228 4.04 3.14 21.28
C ILE A 228 5.36 2.63 20.71
N PHE A 229 5.66 2.92 19.45
CA PHE A 229 6.78 2.28 18.75
C PHE A 229 8.01 3.17 18.56
N ASN A 230 7.87 4.49 18.66
CA ASN A 230 8.95 5.44 18.32
C ASN A 230 9.38 6.35 19.48
N ASN A 231 8.50 6.62 20.45
CA ASN A 231 8.82 7.44 21.62
C ASN A 231 9.07 6.57 22.86
N ASN A 232 10.28 6.02 22.98
CA ASN A 232 10.76 5.20 24.10
C ASN A 232 10.88 5.94 25.46
N LYS A 233 10.05 6.96 25.77
CA LYS A 233 10.34 7.89 26.88
C LYS A 233 9.16 8.29 27.78
N SER A 234 7.96 7.73 27.61
CA SER A 234 6.84 7.99 28.54
C SER A 234 6.03 6.72 28.78
N ASN A 235 5.85 6.34 30.05
CA ASN A 235 4.95 5.24 30.44
C ASN A 235 3.48 5.67 30.42
N GLU A 236 3.20 6.98 30.41
CA GLU A 236 1.84 7.51 30.37
C GLU A 236 1.48 7.98 28.96
N LEU A 237 0.48 7.32 28.38
CA LEU A 237 -0.17 7.77 27.16
C LEU A 237 -1.01 9.02 27.47
N PRO A 238 -0.93 10.09 26.65
CA PRO A 238 -1.84 11.21 26.80
C PRO A 238 -3.30 10.74 26.77
N ASN A 239 -4.11 11.21 27.73
CA ASN A 239 -5.53 10.83 27.87
C ASN A 239 -6.33 10.98 26.56
N TYR A 240 -5.93 11.93 25.69
CA TYR A 240 -6.60 12.21 24.43
C TYR A 240 -6.36 11.18 23.31
N ILE A 241 -5.51 10.16 23.50
CA ILE A 241 -5.35 9.06 22.52
C ILE A 241 -5.64 7.69 23.12
N TYR A 242 -5.98 7.62 24.41
CA TYR A 242 -6.22 6.37 25.12
C TYR A 242 -7.34 5.53 24.48
N TRP A 243 -8.43 6.16 24.05
CA TRP A 243 -9.57 5.48 23.43
C TRP A 243 -9.24 4.79 22.09
N ARG A 244 -8.12 5.16 21.44
CA ARG A 244 -7.69 4.54 20.17
C ARG A 244 -6.96 3.22 20.36
N ARG A 245 -6.64 2.81 21.59
CA ARG A 245 -5.95 1.53 21.87
C ARG A 245 -6.70 0.33 21.32
N SER A 246 -8.00 0.25 21.57
CA SER A 246 -8.85 -0.85 21.08
C SER A 246 -8.87 -0.90 19.56
N GLU A 247 -8.99 0.25 18.90
CA GLU A 247 -8.93 0.32 17.44
C GLU A 247 -7.57 -0.13 16.90
N LEU A 248 -6.47 0.36 17.48
CA LEU A 248 -5.11 -0.04 17.08
C LEU A 248 -4.85 -1.53 17.36
N TYR A 249 -5.39 -2.09 18.45
CA TYR A 249 -5.35 -3.52 18.74
C TYR A 249 -5.94 -4.32 17.57
N PHE A 250 -7.16 -4.00 17.13
CA PHE A 250 -7.80 -4.70 16.01
C PHE A 250 -7.05 -4.52 14.70
N LEU A 251 -6.42 -3.36 14.49
CA LEU A 251 -5.62 -3.08 13.30
C LEU A 251 -4.27 -3.78 13.26
N LEU A 252 -3.67 -4.16 14.39
CA LEU A 252 -2.35 -4.80 14.42
C LEU A 252 -2.42 -6.30 14.69
N LYS A 253 -3.47 -6.77 15.38
CA LYS A 253 -3.63 -8.17 15.77
C LYS A 253 -3.46 -9.15 14.60
N PRO A 254 -4.09 -8.96 13.42
CA PRO A 254 -3.91 -9.92 12.32
C PRO A 254 -2.45 -10.02 11.85
N THR A 255 -1.71 -8.90 11.85
CA THR A 255 -0.28 -8.92 11.52
C THR A 255 0.53 -9.68 12.55
N PHE A 256 0.33 -9.43 13.84
CA PHE A 256 1.08 -10.13 14.87
C PHE A 256 0.72 -11.61 14.95
N THR A 257 -0.57 -11.96 14.84
CA THR A 257 -1.00 -13.37 14.78
C THR A 257 -0.34 -14.10 13.62
N HIS A 258 -0.28 -13.47 12.43
CA HIS A 258 0.39 -14.05 11.27
C HIS A 258 1.89 -14.30 11.50
N LEU A 259 2.57 -13.40 12.20
CA LEU A 259 4.03 -13.44 12.38
C LEU A 259 4.51 -14.22 13.61
N LEU A 260 3.69 -14.30 14.65
CA LEU A 260 4.06 -14.83 15.97
C LEU A 260 3.20 -16.00 16.44
N GLY A 261 2.00 -16.18 15.86
CA GLY A 261 0.95 -17.03 16.41
C GLY A 261 0.15 -16.33 17.52
N ASP A 262 -1.00 -16.90 17.88
CA ASP A 262 -1.98 -16.26 18.76
C ASP A 262 -1.44 -15.97 20.17
N GLU A 263 -0.81 -16.95 20.83
CA GLU A 263 -0.34 -16.81 22.22
C GLU A 263 0.67 -15.66 22.37
N LYS A 264 1.69 -15.63 21.52
CA LYS A 264 2.71 -14.56 21.53
C LYS A 264 2.15 -13.21 21.12
N THR A 265 1.10 -13.21 20.30
CA THR A 265 0.42 -11.98 19.88
C THR A 265 -0.29 -11.31 21.03
N GLU A 266 -1.05 -12.07 21.84
CA GLU A 266 -1.73 -11.50 23.00
C GLU A 266 -0.71 -10.97 24.02
N LEU A 267 0.39 -11.71 24.28
CA LEU A 267 1.47 -11.24 25.16
C LEU A 267 2.12 -9.94 24.65
N LEU A 268 2.38 -9.84 23.34
CA LEU A 268 2.94 -8.63 22.75
C LEU A 268 1.96 -7.46 22.87
N LEU A 269 0.69 -7.66 22.48
CA LEU A 269 -0.33 -6.60 22.52
C LEU A 269 -0.63 -6.13 23.96
N ASP A 270 -0.57 -7.02 24.94
CA ASP A 270 -0.67 -6.68 26.36
C ASP A 270 0.54 -5.84 26.81
N SER A 271 1.76 -6.24 26.44
CA SER A 271 2.98 -5.49 26.75
C SER A 271 3.03 -4.09 26.14
N LEU A 272 2.37 -3.90 24.99
CA LEU A 272 2.17 -2.60 24.32
C LEU A 272 0.98 -1.82 24.90
N MET A 273 0.31 -2.37 25.92
CA MET A 273 -0.89 -1.83 26.56
C MET A 273 -2.04 -1.57 25.58
N LEU A 274 -2.14 -2.36 24.51
CA LEU A 274 -3.20 -2.26 23.52
C LEU A 274 -4.46 -3.03 23.92
N ILE A 275 -4.34 -3.99 24.85
CA ILE A 275 -5.47 -4.66 25.46
C ILE A 275 -6.09 -3.73 26.51
N THR A 276 -7.34 -3.36 26.30
CA THR A 276 -8.07 -2.57 27.30
C THR A 276 -8.63 -3.55 28.35
N PRO A 277 -8.39 -3.32 29.65
CA PRO A 277 -8.91 -4.17 30.70
C PRO A 277 -10.45 -4.07 30.80
N PRO A 278 -11.16 -5.13 31.24
CA PRO A 278 -12.63 -5.21 31.23
C PRO A 278 -13.36 -4.11 32.03
N ASP A 279 -12.69 -3.51 33.00
CA ASP A 279 -13.19 -2.50 33.93
C ASP A 279 -12.92 -1.06 33.46
N GLY A 280 -12.30 -0.86 32.28
CA GLY A 280 -12.07 0.46 31.70
C GLY A 280 -11.17 1.37 32.54
N LYS A 281 -10.59 0.86 33.63
CA LYS A 281 -9.64 1.51 34.52
C LYS A 281 -8.46 0.59 34.68
N LEU A 282 -7.28 1.00 34.23
CA LEU A 282 -6.04 0.42 34.73
C LEU A 282 -5.14 1.51 35.27
N ASN A 283 -4.44 1.12 36.34
CA ASN A 283 -3.77 1.91 37.36
C ASN A 283 -3.08 3.19 36.83
N PRO A 284 -3.32 4.35 37.47
CA PRO A 284 -2.30 5.38 37.47
C PRO A 284 -1.13 4.84 38.30
N SER A 285 -0.02 4.54 37.66
CA SER A 285 1.26 4.42 38.34
C SER A 285 1.95 5.77 38.31
#